data_AF-B9W082-F1
#
_entry.id   AF-B9W082-F1
#
_cell.length_a   1.000
_cell.length_b   1.000
_cell.length_c   1.000
_cell.angle_alpha   90.00
_cell.angle_beta   90.00
_cell.angle_gamma   90.00
#
_symmetry.space_group_name_H-M   'P 1'
#
loop_
_entity.id
_entity.type
_entity.pdbx_description
1 polymer ?
#
loop_
_entity_poly.entity_id
_entity_poly.type
_entity_poly.pdbx_seq_one_letter_code
_entity_poly.pdbx_strand_id
1 'polypeptide(L)'
;YRRGNFNGSWDDLICQALIEEREADISMSPGVRWGPSILPGQDITREDIWNVTSMTYGAAYRTEMTGEFIHVILEGVADNLFNVDPYYQHGGDM
;
A
#
# COMPACT_ATOMS: atom_id res chain seq x y z
N TYR A 1 5.21 -1.31 -10.97
CA TYR A 1 5.25 0.16 -10.72
C TYR A 1 4.64 0.43 -9.35
N ARG A 2 4.98 1.55 -8.72
CA ARG A 2 4.50 1.89 -7.36
C ARG A 2 3.32 2.88 -7.36
N ARG A 3 3.46 4.00 -8.05
CA ARG A 3 2.50 5.11 -7.95
C ARG A 3 1.23 4.84 -8.77
N GLY A 4 0.08 4.87 -8.09
CA GLY A 4 -1.27 4.82 -8.64
C GLY A 4 -2.28 5.17 -7.56
N ASN A 5 -3.47 5.66 -7.93
CA ASN A 5 -4.46 6.14 -6.94
C ASN A 5 -5.14 5.02 -6.16
N PHE A 6 -5.19 3.81 -6.71
CA PHE A 6 -5.88 2.64 -6.13
C PHE A 6 -5.03 1.36 -6.14
N ASN A 7 -4.05 1.28 -7.04
CA ASN A 7 -3.24 0.08 -7.19
C ASN A 7 -1.87 0.37 -7.81
N GLY A 8 -0.90 -0.48 -7.49
CA GLY A 8 0.41 -0.60 -8.12
C GLY A 8 0.90 -2.04 -8.09
N SER A 9 1.54 -2.50 -9.17
CA SER A 9 2.00 -3.90 -9.25
C SER A 9 3.10 -4.26 -8.23
N TRP A 10 3.74 -3.26 -7.61
CA TRP A 10 4.61 -3.47 -6.45
C TRP A 10 3.80 -3.81 -5.19
N ASP A 11 2.67 -3.14 -4.99
CA ASP A 11 1.74 -3.40 -3.88
C ASP A 11 1.14 -4.78 -4.01
N ASP A 12 0.71 -5.19 -5.22
CA ASP A 12 0.22 -6.55 -5.47
C ASP A 12 1.23 -7.61 -5.01
N LEU A 13 2.52 -7.44 -5.39
CA LEU A 13 3.60 -8.35 -5.02
C LEU A 13 3.83 -8.40 -3.49
N ILE A 14 3.88 -7.23 -2.84
CA ILE A 14 4.11 -7.12 -1.39
C ILE A 14 2.93 -7.71 -0.61
N CYS A 15 1.70 -7.37 -1.00
CA CYS A 15 0.48 -7.86 -0.37
C CYS A 15 0.35 -9.37 -0.50
N GLN A 16 0.66 -9.93 -1.67
CA GLN A 16 0.70 -11.38 -1.88
C GLN A 16 1.71 -12.04 -0.94
N ALA A 17 2.96 -11.55 -0.88
CA ALA A 17 3.97 -12.10 0.01
C ALA A 17 3.55 -12.02 1.49
N LEU A 18 2.89 -10.93 1.91
CA LEU A 18 2.38 -10.80 3.26
C LEU A 18 1.25 -11.78 3.57
N ILE A 19 0.33 -12.02 2.62
CA ILE A 19 -0.74 -13.02 2.77
C ILE A 19 -0.14 -14.42 2.95
N GLU A 20 0.81 -14.79 2.08
CA GLU A 20 1.47 -16.10 2.10
C GLU A 20 2.28 -16.32 3.39
N GLU A 21 3.09 -15.35 3.81
CA GLU A 21 4.01 -15.50 4.95
C GLU A 21 3.37 -15.19 6.31
N ARG A 22 2.19 -14.56 6.35
CA ARG A 22 1.50 -14.18 7.59
C ARG A 22 0.14 -14.85 7.77
N GLU A 23 -0.29 -15.69 6.83
CA GLU A 23 -1.59 -16.38 6.88
C GLU A 23 -2.74 -15.38 7.16
N ALA A 24 -2.80 -14.32 6.36
CA ALA A 24 -3.82 -13.27 6.47
C ALA A 24 -4.85 -13.40 5.34
N ASP A 25 -6.12 -13.11 5.61
CA ASP A 25 -7.17 -13.14 4.58
C ASP A 25 -7.11 -11.92 3.65
N ILE A 26 -6.62 -10.78 4.18
CA ILE A 26 -6.50 -9.50 3.49
C ILE A 26 -5.16 -8.87 3.89
N SER A 27 -4.51 -8.17 2.95
CA SER A 27 -3.32 -7.36 3.20
C SER A 27 -3.53 -5.94 2.66
N MET A 28 -3.10 -4.94 3.43
CA MET A 28 -3.19 -3.52 3.06
C MET A 28 -1.78 -2.93 3.03
N SER A 29 -1.40 -2.37 1.88
CA SER A 29 -0.13 -1.64 1.70
C SER A 29 -0.42 -0.13 1.68
N PRO A 30 0.48 0.73 2.22
CA PRO A 30 0.24 2.15 2.25
C PRO A 30 0.37 2.78 0.86
N GLY A 31 -0.60 3.60 0.44
CA GLY A 31 -0.62 4.41 -0.80
C GLY A 31 0.43 5.53 -0.84
N VAL A 32 1.72 5.17 -0.70
CA VAL A 32 2.86 6.10 -0.77
C VAL A 32 3.28 6.34 -2.22
N ARG A 33 3.78 7.55 -2.47
CA ARG A 33 4.15 8.01 -3.82
C ARG A 33 5.60 7.77 -4.21
N TRP A 34 6.43 7.30 -3.29
CA TRP A 34 7.86 7.03 -3.51
C TRP A 34 8.08 5.56 -3.87
N GLY A 35 9.11 5.29 -4.67
CA GLY A 35 9.53 3.95 -5.06
C GLY A 35 9.74 3.79 -6.57
N PRO A 36 10.64 2.88 -7.00
CA PRO A 36 11.02 2.71 -8.41
C PRO A 36 9.95 1.95 -9.20
N SER A 37 10.13 1.93 -10.53
CA SER A 37 9.49 0.95 -11.41
C SER A 37 10.53 -0.01 -11.95
N ILE A 38 10.16 -1.28 -12.04
CA ILE A 38 10.99 -2.36 -12.59
C ILE A 38 10.51 -2.69 -14.00
N LEU A 39 11.45 -2.83 -14.93
CA LEU A 39 11.15 -3.19 -16.31
C LEU A 39 10.94 -4.70 -16.44
N PRO A 40 10.17 -5.17 -17.43
CA PRO A 40 10.04 -6.59 -17.72
C PRO A 40 11.42 -7.25 -17.96
N GLY A 41 11.69 -8.34 -17.26
CA GLY A 41 12.94 -9.09 -17.37
C GLY A 41 14.12 -8.51 -16.57
N GLN A 42 13.93 -7.39 -15.88
CA GLN A 42 14.92 -6.88 -14.92
C GLN A 42 14.81 -7.65 -13.61
N ASP A 43 15.95 -8.04 -13.04
CA ASP A 43 16.00 -8.67 -11.73
C ASP A 43 15.57 -7.69 -10.63
N ILE A 44 14.81 -8.19 -9.65
CA ILE A 44 14.51 -7.45 -8.42
C ILE A 44 15.67 -7.66 -7.44
N THR A 45 16.31 -6.58 -7.05
CA THR A 45 17.40 -6.59 -6.08
C THR A 45 16.92 -6.20 -4.68
N ARG A 46 17.77 -6.41 -3.68
CA ARG A 46 17.52 -5.93 -2.31
C ARG A 46 17.34 -4.41 -2.25
N GLU A 47 18.07 -3.67 -3.08
CA GLU A 47 17.97 -2.21 -3.14
C GLU A 47 16.59 -1.77 -3.64
N ASP A 48 16.01 -2.48 -4.61
CA ASP A 48 14.66 -2.20 -5.10
C ASP A 48 13.62 -2.38 -4.00
N ILE A 49 13.74 -3.45 -3.19
CA ILE A 49 12.87 -3.69 -2.03
C ILE A 49 13.00 -2.56 -1.02
N TRP A 50 14.22 -2.16 -0.66
CA TRP A 50 14.44 -1.03 0.25
C TRP A 50 13.82 0.25 -0.28
N ASN A 51 13.88 0.51 -1.58
CA ASN A 51 13.27 1.69 -2.18
C ASN A 51 11.73 1.64 -2.27
N VAL A 52 11.07 0.51 -2.04
CA VAL A 52 9.59 0.42 -1.93
C VAL A 52 9.09 0.15 -0.51
N THR A 53 9.98 -0.14 0.44
CA THR A 53 9.65 -0.32 1.86
C THR A 53 10.49 0.56 2.81
N SER A 54 11.07 1.66 2.32
CA SER A 54 11.90 2.59 3.10
C SER A 54 11.08 3.39 4.13
N MET A 55 10.83 2.77 5.28
CA MET A 55 10.27 3.41 6.46
C MET A 55 11.15 3.07 7.66
N THR A 56 11.45 4.06 8.50
CA THR A 56 12.14 3.81 9.79
C THR A 56 11.28 3.00 10.77
N TYR A 57 10.01 2.78 10.42
CA TYR A 57 8.98 2.03 11.15
C TYR A 57 8.37 0.91 10.27
N GLY A 58 9.16 0.22 9.46
CA GLY A 58 8.70 -0.78 8.48
C GLY A 58 8.21 -2.12 9.05
N ALA A 59 7.64 -2.15 10.27
CA ALA A 59 7.07 -3.37 10.84
C ALA A 59 5.74 -3.71 10.16
N ALA A 60 5.55 -4.98 9.83
CA ALA A 60 4.27 -5.51 9.35
C ALA A 60 3.48 -6.09 10.53
N TYR A 61 2.20 -5.70 10.65
CA TYR A 61 1.31 -6.14 11.72
C TYR A 61 0.18 -6.99 11.18
N ARG A 62 -0.14 -8.07 11.89
CA ARG A 62 -1.33 -8.91 11.65
C ARG A 62 -2.31 -8.67 12.79
N THR A 63 -3.54 -8.32 12.47
CA THR A 63 -4.57 -7.99 13.47
C THR A 63 -5.94 -8.39 12.92
N GLU A 64 -6.82 -8.89 13.79
CA GLU A 64 -8.20 -9.20 13.44
C GLU A 64 -9.04 -7.92 13.38
N MET A 65 -9.88 -7.81 12.35
CA MET A 65 -10.78 -6.70 12.14
C MET A 65 -12.13 -7.23 11.63
N THR A 66 -13.22 -6.55 11.99
CA THR A 66 -14.53 -6.85 11.40
C THR A 66 -14.61 -6.31 9.98
N GLY A 67 -15.44 -6.92 9.14
CA GLY A 67 -15.70 -6.40 7.78
C GLY A 67 -16.25 -4.96 7.79
N GLU A 68 -17.07 -4.61 8.79
CA GLU A 68 -17.56 -3.25 9.00
C GLU A 68 -16.41 -2.27 9.26
N PHE A 69 -15.44 -2.63 10.10
CA PHE A 69 -14.31 -1.75 10.39
C PHE A 69 -13.39 -1.57 9.18
N ILE A 70 -13.17 -2.64 8.40
CA ILE A 70 -12.43 -2.55 7.13
C ILE A 70 -13.13 -1.58 6.17
N HIS A 71 -14.46 -1.65 6.05
CA HIS A 71 -15.22 -0.71 5.23
C HIS A 71 -15.05 0.74 5.68
N VAL A 72 -15.12 1.00 6.99
CA VAL A 72 -14.88 2.33 7.56
C VAL A 72 -13.50 2.87 7.21
N ILE A 73 -12.45 2.03 7.28
CA ILE A 73 -11.09 2.44 6.91
C ILE A 73 -11.02 2.87 5.44
N LEU A 74 -11.54 2.02 4.54
CA LEU A 74 -11.47 2.28 3.10
C LEU A 74 -12.27 3.54 2.69
N GLU A 75 -13.46 3.73 3.25
CA GLU A 75 -14.25 4.94 3.03
C GLU A 75 -13.56 6.18 3.61
N GLY A 76 -12.92 6.08 4.78
CA GLY A 76 -12.16 7.18 5.36
C GLY A 76 -10.98 7.64 4.48
N VAL A 77 -10.32 6.69 3.78
CA VAL A 77 -9.29 7.03 2.79
C VAL A 77 -9.90 7.68 1.55
N ALA A 78 -11.04 7.16 1.05
CA ALA A 78 -11.72 7.71 -0.11
C ALA A 78 -12.21 9.16 0.13
N ASP A 79 -12.79 9.43 1.30
CA ASP A 79 -13.25 10.76 1.71
C ASP A 79 -12.12 11.80 1.75
N ASN A 80 -10.90 11.36 2.10
CA ASN A 80 -9.73 12.23 2.06
C ASN A 80 -9.23 12.44 0.63
N LEU A 81 -9.05 11.35 -0.12
CA LEU A 81 -8.42 11.36 -1.44
C LEU A 81 -9.27 12.12 -2.47
N PHE A 82 -10.59 11.93 -2.41
CA PHE A 82 -11.54 12.51 -3.36
C PHE A 82 -12.30 13.69 -2.78
N ASN A 83 -11.81 14.28 -1.69
CA ASN A 83 -12.44 15.48 -1.14
C ASN A 83 -12.48 16.58 -2.19
N VAL A 84 -13.65 17.17 -2.40
CA VAL A 84 -13.84 18.26 -3.38
C VAL A 84 -13.13 19.54 -2.96
N ASP A 85 -12.95 19.73 -1.64
CA ASP A 85 -12.22 20.87 -1.09
C ASP A 85 -10.76 20.47 -0.87
N PRO A 86 -9.81 21.08 -1.60
CA PRO A 86 -8.39 20.74 -1.49
C PRO A 86 -7.81 21.03 -0.10
N TYR A 87 -8.47 21.86 0.71
CA TYR A 87 -8.04 22.10 2.09
C TYR A 87 -8.06 20.82 2.94
N TYR A 88 -8.97 19.88 2.62
CA TYR A 88 -9.11 18.61 3.34
C TYR A 88 -8.33 17.44 2.72
N GLN A 89 -7.60 17.65 1.62
CA GLN A 89 -6.78 16.61 1.01
C GLN A 89 -5.42 16.51 1.71
N HIS A 90 -5.02 15.30 2.12
CA HIS A 90 -3.74 15.11 2.83
C HIS A 90 -2.59 14.64 1.92
N GLY A 91 -2.88 14.41 0.63
CA GLY A 91 -1.85 14.17 -0.38
C GLY A 91 -1.29 12.74 -0.42
N GLY A 92 -1.95 11.78 0.22
CA GLY A 92 -1.75 10.34 0.00
C GLY A 92 -2.57 9.81 -1.18
N ASP A 93 -2.43 8.51 -1.45
CA ASP A 93 -3.28 7.73 -2.37
C ASP A 93 -3.90 6.55 -1.59
N MET A 94 -4.76 5.74 -2.24
CA MET A 94 -5.38 4.55 -1.63
C MET A 94 -4.51 3.30 -1.81
#